data_AF-A0A3D5J989-F1
#
_entry.id   AF-A0A3D5J989-F1
#
_cell.length_a   1.000
_cell.length_b   1.000
_cell.length_c   1.000
_cell.angle_alpha   90.00
_cell.angle_beta   90.00
_cell.angle_gamma   90.00
#
_symmetry.space_group_name_H-M   'P 1'
#
loop_
_entity.id
_entity.type
_entity.pdbx_description
1 polymer ?
#
loop_
_entity_poly.entity_id
_entity_poly.type
_entity_poly.pdbx_seq_one_letter_code
_entity_poly.pdbx_strand_id
1 'polypeptide(L)' 'MGANMDDGSCDYESCVISGCTYESALNYSPDATEDDGSCEFSSCLADLNSDGIVGTQDLLMFLSEFGFSCN' A
#
# COMPACT_ATOMS: atom_id res chain seq x y z
N MET A 1 -42.75 0.69 14.36
CA MET A 1 -41.45 0.75 15.06
C MET A 1 -40.57 1.68 14.23
N GLY A 2 -40.24 2.84 14.78
CA GLY A 2 -39.48 3.88 14.09
C GLY A 2 -37.98 3.62 14.22
N ALA A 3 -37.23 3.89 13.16
CA ALA A 3 -35.78 3.76 13.07
C ALA A 3 -35.02 4.88 13.83
N ASN A 4 -35.48 5.23 15.03
CA ASN A 4 -34.88 6.28 15.87
C ASN A 4 -34.43 5.78 17.26
N MET A 5 -34.39 4.46 17.45
CA MET A 5 -33.85 3.83 18.65
C MET A 5 -32.53 3.18 18.24
N ASP A 6 -31.42 3.72 18.73
CA ASP A 6 -30.10 3.12 18.63
C ASP A 6 -30.05 1.94 19.62
N ASP A 7 -30.16 0.72 19.09
CA ASP A 7 -30.16 -0.53 19.86
C ASP A 7 -28.76 -1.12 20.04
N GLY A 8 -27.72 -0.36 19.67
CA GLY A 8 -26.34 -0.81 19.75
C GLY A 8 -26.02 -1.99 18.84
N SER A 9 -26.91 -2.33 17.89
CA SER A 9 -26.68 -3.38 16.89
C SER A 9 -25.70 -2.95 15.79
N CYS A 10 -25.25 -1.70 15.80
CA CYS A 10 -24.23 -1.21 14.87
C CYS A 10 -22.83 -1.71 15.28
N ASP A 11 -22.49 -2.94 14.89
CA ASP A 11 -21.12 -3.44 14.96
C ASP A 11 -20.25 -2.74 13.89
N TYR A 12 -19.64 -1.62 14.28
CA TYR A 12 -18.73 -0.85 13.42
C TYR A 12 -17.54 -1.69 12.91
N GLU A 13 -17.16 -2.72 13.68
CA GLU A 13 -16.07 -3.64 13.35
C GLU A 13 -16.48 -4.69 12.30
N SER A 14 -17.78 -5.02 12.17
CA SER A 14 -18.25 -5.95 11.14
C SER A 14 -18.31 -5.34 9.74
N CYS A 15 -18.26 -4.01 9.63
CA CYS A 15 -18.23 -3.29 8.35
C CYS A 15 -16.80 -3.01 7.86
N VAL A 16 -15.78 -3.34 8.66
CA VAL A 16 -14.39 -3.16 8.25
C VAL A 16 -14.01 -4.30 7.32
N ILE A 17 -13.81 -3.97 6.05
CA ILE A 17 -13.23 -4.87 5.07
C ILE A 17 -11.73 -4.54 5.03
N SER A 18 -10.93 -5.41 5.64
CA SER A 18 -9.47 -5.30 5.62
C SER A 18 -8.92 -5.72 4.25
N GLY A 19 -8.04 -4.90 3.68
CA GLY A 19 -7.37 -5.17 2.40
C GLY A 19 -6.63 -3.93 1.92
N CYS A 20 -5.94 -4.01 0.79
CA CYS A 20 -5.18 -2.86 0.31
C CYS A 20 -6.10 -1.71 -0.17
N THR A 21 -5.98 -0.53 0.45
CA THR A 21 -6.81 0.65 0.16
C THR A 21 -6.18 1.61 -0.87
N TYR A 22 -4.94 1.35 -1.30
CA TYR A 22 -4.23 2.22 -2.24
C TYR A 22 -4.46 1.77 -3.69
N GLU A 23 -5.10 2.62 -4.50
CA GLU A 23 -5.38 2.35 -5.93
C GLU A 23 -4.12 2.05 -6.77
N SER A 24 -2.95 2.47 -6.31
CA SER A 24 -1.67 2.22 -6.96
C SER A 24 -1.06 0.84 -6.65
N ALA A 25 -1.68 0.05 -5.78
CA ALA A 25 -1.25 -1.32 -5.48
C ALA A 25 -1.81 -2.33 -6.48
N LEU A 26 -1.02 -3.35 -6.80
CA LEU A 26 -1.37 -4.49 -7.64
C LEU A 26 -2.52 -5.32 -7.06
N ASN A 27 -2.63 -5.36 -5.73
CA ASN A 27 -3.67 -6.04 -4.98
C ASN A 27 -4.68 -5.07 -4.36
N TYR A 28 -4.87 -3.88 -4.97
CA TYR A 28 -5.90 -2.93 -4.56
C TYR A 28 -7.28 -3.60 -4.49
N SER A 29 -7.97 -3.42 -3.37
CA SER A 29 -9.34 -3.89 -3.15
C SER A 29 -10.28 -2.68 -3.03
N PRO A 30 -11.18 -2.45 -4.00
CA PRO A 30 -12.10 -1.30 -3.93
C PRO A 30 -13.14 -1.42 -2.82
N ASP A 31 -13.34 -2.62 -2.29
CA ASP A 31 -14.24 -2.87 -1.16
C ASP A 31 -13.51 -2.70 0.20
N ALA A 32 -12.17 -2.59 0.21
CA ALA A 32 -11.42 -2.42 1.45
C ALA A 32 -11.65 -1.03 2.05
N THR A 33 -12.04 -1.00 3.32
CA THR A 33 -12.28 0.21 4.11
C THR A 33 -11.13 0.51 5.07
N GLU A 34 -10.25 -0.47 5.31
CA GLU A 34 -9.08 -0.36 6.18
C GLU A 34 -7.88 -1.08 5.57
N ASP A 35 -6.72 -0.44 5.62
CA ASP A 35 -5.47 -1.01 5.12
C ASP A 35 -4.97 -2.11 6.06
N ASP A 36 -4.77 -3.30 5.53
CA ASP A 36 -4.24 -4.45 6.26
C ASP A 36 -2.70 -4.57 6.19
N GLY A 37 -2.05 -3.64 5.49
CA GLY A 37 -0.60 -3.62 5.30
C GLY A 37 -0.09 -4.68 4.31
N SER A 38 -0.99 -5.35 3.58
CA SER A 38 -0.62 -6.36 2.56
C SER A 38 -0.38 -5.78 1.17
N CYS A 39 -0.46 -4.45 1.00
CA CYS A 39 -0.36 -3.79 -0.29
C CYS A 39 0.92 -4.14 -1.07
N GLU A 40 0.73 -4.73 -2.23
CA GLU A 40 1.78 -5.03 -3.20
C GLU A 40 1.84 -3.89 -4.20
N PHE A 41 2.84 -3.02 -4.09
CA PHE A 41 3.10 -2.04 -5.15
C PHE A 41 3.96 -2.70 -6.23
N SER A 42 3.62 -2.48 -7.50
CA SER A 42 4.55 -2.74 -8.60
C SER A 42 5.86 -2.09 -8.22
N SER A 43 6.93 -2.89 -8.08
CA SER A 43 8.29 -2.46 -7.66
C SER A 43 8.51 -1.01 -8.03
N CYS A 44 8.67 -0.15 -7.03
CA CYS A 44 8.87 1.27 -7.27
C CYS A 44 9.99 1.40 -8.32
N LEU A 45 9.77 2.16 -9.40
CA LEU A 45 10.77 2.24 -10.49
C LEU A 45 12.15 2.71 -10.03
N ALA A 46 12.21 3.32 -8.84
CA ALA A 46 13.41 3.79 -8.19
C ALA A 46 13.83 2.96 -6.95
N ASP A 47 13.16 1.83 -6.67
CA ASP A 47 13.64 0.81 -5.74
C ASP A 47 14.60 -0.10 -6.53
N LEU A 48 15.88 0.24 -6.44
CA LEU A 48 16.93 -0.42 -7.21
C LEU A 48 17.45 -1.65 -6.46
N ASN A 49 17.23 -1.74 -5.15
CA ASN A 49 17.71 -2.83 -4.29
C ASN A 49 16.63 -3.90 -3.97
N SER A 50 15.39 -3.66 -4.39
CA SER A 50 14.19 -4.49 -4.17
C SER A 50 13.80 -4.69 -2.70
N ASP A 51 14.01 -3.67 -1.85
CA ASP A 51 13.61 -3.70 -0.43
C ASP A 51 12.17 -3.20 -0.18
N GLY A 52 11.48 -2.75 -1.25
CA GLY A 52 10.11 -2.26 -1.20
C GLY A 52 9.99 -0.78 -0.81
N ILE A 53 11.10 -0.06 -0.68
CA ILE A 53 11.16 1.36 -0.30
C ILE A 53 12.00 2.12 -1.34
N VAL A 54 11.69 3.40 -1.58
CA VAL A 54 12.60 4.31 -2.29
C VAL A 54 13.37 5.12 -1.24
N GLY A 55 14.58 4.69 -0.92
CA GLY A 55 15.38 5.20 0.19
C GLY A 55 16.76 5.72 -0.19
N THR A 56 17.56 6.07 0.83
CA THR A 56 18.96 6.49 0.63
C THR A 56 19.81 5.40 0.01
N GLN A 57 19.50 4.14 0.29
CA GLN A 57 20.19 2.98 -0.28
C GLN A 57 20.00 2.90 -1.79
N ASP A 58 18.80 3.14 -2.32
CA ASP A 58 18.55 3.19 -3.77
C ASP A 58 19.26 4.36 -4.43
N LEU A 59 19.24 5.52 -3.78
CA LEU A 59 19.98 6.68 -4.26
C LEU A 59 21.50 6.40 -4.29
N LEU A 60 22.03 5.76 -3.26
CA LEU A 60 23.43 5.35 -3.19
C LEU A 60 23.78 4.34 -4.29
N MET A 61 22.88 3.41 -4.58
CA MET A 61 23.04 2.45 -5.69
C MET A 61 23.04 3.16 -7.04
N PHE A 62 22.08 4.05 -7.30
CA PHE A 62 22.06 4.88 -8.50
C PHE A 62 23.37 5.67 -8.65
N LEU A 63 23.82 6.34 -7.58
CA LEU A 63 25.05 7.14 -7.60
C LEU A 63 26.31 6.28 -7.73
N SER A 64 26.28 5.00 -7.34
CA SER A 64 27.40 4.08 -7.52
C SER A 64 27.62 3.69 -8.99
N GLU A 65 26.55 3.66 -9.78
CA GLU A 65 26.57 3.33 -11.21
C GLU A 65 26.49 4.58 -12.10
N PHE A 66 26.21 5.75 -11.52
CA PHE A 66 26.07 7.00 -12.26
C PHE A 66 27.36 7.34 -13.01
N GLY A 67 27.29 7.29 -14.34
CA GLY A 67 28.43 7.56 -15.22
C GLY A 67 29.30 6.35 -15.56
N PHE A 68 28.89 5.12 -15.19
CA PHE A 68 29.50 3.93 -15.76
C PHE A 68 29.23 3.85 -17.27
N SER A 69 30.28 3.60 -18.04
CA SER A 69 30.17 3.35 -19.48
C SER A 69 29.92 1.87 -19.73
N CYS A 70 28.79 1.55 -20.36
CA CYS A 70 28.56 0.21 -20.91
C CYS A 70 29.44 0.01 -22.16
N ASN A 71 30.24 -1.06 -22.20
CA ASN A 71 30.93 -1.53 -23.40
C ASN A 71 30.12 -2.64 -24.07
#